data_AF-A0A4Q8UCG1-F1
#
_entry.id   AF-A0A4Q8UCG1-F1
#
_cell.length_a   1.000
_cell.length_b   1.000
_cell.length_c   1.000
_cell.angle_alpha   90.00
_cell.angle_beta   90.00
_cell.angle_gamma   90.00
#
_symmetry.space_group_name_H-M   'P 1'
#
loop_
_entity.id
_entity.type
_entity.pdbx_description
1 polymer ?
#
loop_
_entity_poly.entity_id
_entity_poly.type
_entity_poly.pdbx_seq_one_letter_code
_entity_poly.pdbx_strand_id
1 'polypeptide(L)'
;MSADLTSSGGVTIERASSELISIPQRGAGEWAWHLTAVESGQHEMVLRLLAPDPEGGTITVETFRETITVEIGLMYVVSKWIQEMAPPLQALLGIIVILGGWALFLFTRRRRRAKHTAKARPEH
;
A
#
# COMPACT_ATOMS: atom_id res chain seq x y z
N MET A 1 -23.52 -17.43 -15.20
CA MET A 1 -23.12 -17.12 -13.81
C MET A 1 -22.28 -15.87 -13.80
N SER A 2 -22.32 -15.10 -12.73
CA SER A 2 -21.42 -13.99 -12.47
C SER A 2 -20.77 -14.15 -11.10
N ALA A 3 -19.67 -13.43 -10.90
CA ALA A 3 -18.98 -13.38 -9.62
C ALA A 3 -18.73 -11.93 -9.26
N ASP A 4 -18.96 -11.55 -8.01
CA ASP A 4 -18.74 -10.20 -7.50
C ASP A 4 -17.74 -10.23 -6.35
N LEU A 5 -16.73 -9.35 -6.41
CA LEU A 5 -15.65 -9.30 -5.45
C LEU A 5 -15.64 -7.92 -4.80
N THR A 6 -15.80 -7.90 -3.48
CA THR A 6 -15.82 -6.67 -2.68
C THR A 6 -14.80 -6.73 -1.56
N SER A 7 -14.44 -5.56 -1.03
CA SER A 7 -13.53 -5.42 0.10
C SER A 7 -14.10 -4.47 1.15
N SER A 8 -13.75 -4.68 2.41
CA SER A 8 -14.02 -3.72 3.50
C SER A 8 -13.21 -2.42 3.38
N GLY A 9 -12.16 -2.40 2.57
CA GLY A 9 -11.29 -1.24 2.41
C GLY A 9 -9.88 -1.60 1.95
N GLY A 10 -9.02 -0.58 1.83
CA GLY A 10 -7.58 -0.73 1.58
C GLY A 10 -7.15 -1.34 0.25
N VAL A 11 -8.07 -1.77 -0.60
CA VAL A 11 -7.81 -2.27 -1.95
C VAL A 11 -8.82 -1.69 -2.93
N THR A 12 -8.34 -1.13 -4.04
CA THR A 12 -9.16 -0.83 -5.21
C THR A 12 -9.29 -2.10 -6.05
N ILE A 13 -10.52 -2.46 -6.40
CA ILE A 13 -10.85 -3.66 -7.17
C ILE A 13 -11.32 -3.24 -8.55
N GLU A 14 -10.61 -3.69 -9.57
CA GLU A 14 -10.99 -3.50 -10.97
C GLU A 14 -11.21 -4.85 -11.64
N ARG A 15 -12.33 -4.99 -12.35
CA ARG A 15 -12.64 -6.25 -13.03
C ARG A 15 -11.75 -6.41 -14.26
N ALA A 16 -11.11 -7.57 -14.39
CA ALA A 16 -10.19 -7.90 -15.48
C ALA A 16 -10.79 -8.91 -16.49
N SER A 17 -11.89 -9.59 -16.12
CA SER A 17 -12.59 -10.56 -16.97
C SER A 17 -14.06 -10.17 -17.24
N SER A 18 -14.76 -10.93 -18.07
CA SER A 18 -16.20 -10.76 -18.27
C SER A 18 -16.98 -10.89 -16.97
N GLU A 19 -18.02 -10.06 -16.81
CA GLU A 19 -18.92 -10.09 -15.64
C GLU A 19 -19.76 -11.36 -15.60
N LEU A 20 -20.36 -11.70 -16.75
CA LEU A 20 -21.17 -12.88 -16.94
C LEU A 20 -20.40 -13.88 -17.80
N ILE A 21 -20.31 -15.12 -17.32
CA ILE A 21 -19.76 -16.25 -18.07
C ILE A 21 -20.78 -17.39 -18.13
N SER A 22 -20.75 -18.10 -19.25
CA SER A 22 -21.46 -19.38 -19.40
C SER A 22 -20.53 -20.48 -18.93
N ILE A 23 -20.90 -21.20 -17.87
CA ILE A 23 -20.11 -22.32 -17.37
C ILE A 23 -20.60 -23.59 -18.07
N PRO A 24 -19.73 -24.33 -18.77
CA PRO A 24 -20.11 -25.60 -19.40
C PRO A 24 -20.52 -26.63 -18.35
N GLN A 25 -21.35 -27.61 -18.73
CA GLN A 25 -21.78 -28.70 -17.83
C GLN A 25 -20.62 -29.51 -17.22
N ARG A 26 -19.45 -29.48 -17.87
CA ARG A 26 -18.18 -30.00 -17.34
C ARG A 26 -17.09 -28.97 -17.61
N GLY A 27 -16.40 -28.55 -16.56
CA GLY A 27 -15.31 -27.57 -16.65
C GLY A 27 -15.38 -26.54 -15.52
N ALA A 28 -14.53 -25.53 -15.62
CA ALA A 28 -14.49 -24.41 -14.69
C ALA A 28 -14.77 -23.10 -15.43
N GLY A 29 -15.43 -22.17 -14.74
CA GLY A 29 -15.49 -20.78 -15.13
C GLY A 29 -14.44 -19.99 -14.35
N GLU A 30 -13.80 -19.03 -15.00
CA GLU A 30 -12.78 -18.20 -14.38
C GLU A 30 -13.20 -16.73 -14.38
N TRP A 31 -12.96 -16.06 -13.26
CA TRP A 31 -13.07 -14.61 -13.13
C TRP A 31 -11.76 -14.05 -12.61
N ALA A 32 -11.42 -12.85 -13.08
CA ALA A 32 -10.18 -12.18 -12.71
C ALA A 32 -10.45 -10.73 -12.34
N TRP A 33 -9.69 -10.25 -11.35
CA TRP A 33 -9.68 -8.87 -10.89
C TRP A 33 -8.24 -8.37 -10.73
N HIS A 34 -8.03 -7.11 -11.06
CA HIS A 34 -6.83 -6.37 -10.68
C HIS A 34 -7.08 -5.73 -9.30
N LEU A 35 -6.16 -6.02 -8.37
CA LEU A 35 -6.22 -5.52 -7.00
C LEU A 35 -5.08 -4.52 -6.79
N THR A 36 -5.42 -3.28 -6.46
CA THR A 36 -4.44 -2.23 -6.16
C THR A 36 -4.51 -1.87 -4.68
N ALA A 37 -3.44 -2.15 -3.94
CA ALA A 37 -3.33 -1.77 -2.52
C ALA A 37 -3.25 -0.25 -2.36
N VAL A 38 -4.12 0.30 -1.50
CA VAL A 38 -4.18 1.74 -1.21
C VAL A 38 -4.01 2.06 0.27
N GLU A 39 -4.35 1.14 1.18
CA GLU A 39 -4.20 1.30 2.62
C GLU A 39 -3.60 0.05 3.27
N SER A 40 -2.59 0.24 4.13
CA SER A 40 -1.98 -0.84 4.89
C SER A 40 -2.91 -1.32 6.01
N GLY A 41 -2.99 -2.62 6.24
CA GLY A 41 -3.80 -3.18 7.32
C GLY A 41 -4.40 -4.53 6.96
N GLN A 42 -5.28 -5.02 7.84
CA GLN A 42 -6.09 -6.20 7.57
C GLN A 42 -7.44 -5.77 7.00
N HIS A 43 -7.82 -6.35 5.88
CA HIS A 43 -9.07 -6.05 5.18
C HIS A 43 -9.79 -7.36 4.85
N GLU A 44 -11.13 -7.36 4.97
CA GLU A 44 -11.95 -8.51 4.59
C GLU A 44 -12.26 -8.41 3.09
N MET A 45 -12.01 -9.50 2.36
CA MET A 45 -12.42 -9.70 0.98
C MET A 45 -13.62 -10.64 0.95
N VAL A 46 -14.64 -10.28 0.19
CA VAL A 46 -15.86 -11.07 0.03
C VAL A 46 -16.10 -11.35 -1.44
N LEU A 47 -16.04 -12.63 -1.82
CA LEU A 47 -16.37 -13.10 -3.16
C LEU A 47 -17.77 -13.73 -3.14
N ARG A 48 -18.68 -13.26 -3.98
CA ARG A 48 -20.04 -13.79 -4.14
C ARG A 48 -20.21 -14.40 -5.51
N LEU A 49 -20.65 -15.65 -5.56
CA LEU A 49 -21.04 -16.31 -6.81
C LEU A 49 -22.53 -16.16 -7.02
N LEU A 50 -22.91 -15.71 -8.20
CA LEU A 50 -24.27 -15.35 -8.57
C LEU A 50 -24.73 -16.20 -9.76
N ALA A 51 -25.93 -16.77 -9.65
CA ALA A 51 -26.58 -17.51 -10.73
C ALA A 51 -27.92 -16.88 -11.10
N PRO A 52 -28.31 -16.95 -12.39
CA PRO A 52 -29.64 -16.52 -12.79
C PRO A 52 -30.70 -17.39 -12.10
N ASP A 53 -31.73 -16.74 -11.55
CA ASP A 53 -32.90 -17.40 -10.99
C ASP A 53 -33.85 -17.84 -12.13
N PRO A 54 -34.35 -19.10 -12.13
CA PRO A 54 -35.41 -19.52 -13.05
C PRO A 54 -36.65 -18.62 -13.06
N GLU A 55 -36.99 -17.98 -11.94
CA GLU A 55 -38.15 -17.08 -11.80
C GLU A 55 -37.84 -15.63 -12.21
N GLY A 56 -36.59 -15.36 -12.59
CA GLY A 56 -36.09 -14.04 -12.94
C GLY A 56 -35.31 -13.39 -11.79
N GLY A 57 -34.20 -12.75 -12.12
CA GLY A 57 -33.28 -12.14 -11.15
C GLY A 57 -31.99 -12.95 -10.97
N THR A 58 -31.30 -12.70 -9.86
CA THR A 58 -30.00 -13.33 -9.56
C THR A 58 -29.97 -13.80 -8.12
N ILE A 59 -29.63 -15.06 -7.91
CA ILE A 59 -29.46 -15.67 -6.59
C ILE A 59 -27.98 -15.79 -6.24
N THR A 60 -27.65 -15.60 -4.96
CA THR A 60 -26.32 -15.91 -4.45
C THR A 60 -26.21 -17.41 -4.22
N VAL A 61 -25.32 -18.05 -4.96
CA VAL A 61 -25.03 -19.48 -4.85
C VAL A 61 -24.07 -19.72 -3.70
N GLU A 62 -23.03 -18.89 -3.60
CA GLU A 62 -21.97 -19.09 -2.63
C GLU A 62 -21.33 -17.76 -2.25
N THR A 63 -20.79 -17.70 -1.04
CA THR A 63 -20.05 -16.53 -0.54
C THR A 63 -18.79 -17.01 0.16
N PHE A 64 -17.64 -16.58 -0.36
CA PHE A 64 -16.34 -16.79 0.25
C PHE A 64 -15.89 -15.51 0.95
N ARG A 65 -15.29 -15.67 2.12
CA ARG A 65 -14.75 -14.58 2.92
C ARG A 65 -13.32 -14.91 3.30
N GLU A 66 -12.42 -13.97 3.07
CA GLU A 66 -11.02 -14.13 3.40
C GLU A 66 -10.44 -12.82 3.91
N THR A 67 -9.63 -12.90 4.97
CA THR A 67 -8.91 -11.75 5.49
C THR A 67 -7.56 -11.65 4.78
N ILE A 68 -7.33 -10.54 4.09
CA ILE A 68 -6.03 -10.24 3.47
C ILE A 68 -5.25 -9.27 4.35
N THR A 69 -3.92 -9.44 4.38
CA THR A 69 -3.01 -8.47 5.00
C THR A 69 -2.32 -7.69 3.91
N VAL A 70 -2.53 -6.38 3.89
CA VAL A 70 -1.92 -5.46 2.93
C VAL A 70 -0.74 -4.77 3.59
N GLU A 71 0.46 -5.10 3.11
CA GLU A 71 1.70 -4.47 3.53
C GLU A 71 2.14 -3.43 2.48
N ILE A 72 1.91 -2.15 2.78
CA ILE A 72 2.39 -1.07 1.94
C ILE A 72 3.76 -0.62 2.45
N GLY A 73 4.78 -0.71 1.60
CA GLY A 73 6.13 -0.27 1.93
C GLY A 73 6.14 1.20 2.37
N LEU A 74 6.84 1.49 3.47
CA LEU A 74 6.91 2.81 4.09
C LEU A 74 7.37 3.90 3.12
N MET A 75 8.25 3.56 2.17
CA MET A 75 8.68 4.46 1.09
C MET A 75 7.55 4.85 0.13
N TYR A 76 6.62 3.95 -0.18
CA TYR A 76 5.46 4.26 -1.02
C TYR A 76 4.52 5.23 -0.31
N VAL A 77 4.23 4.99 0.97
CA VAL A 77 3.41 5.89 1.81
C VAL A 77 4.02 7.30 1.89
N VAL A 78 5.32 7.39 2.16
CA VAL A 78 6.04 8.68 2.21
C VAL A 78 6.01 9.37 0.84
N SER A 79 6.18 8.64 -0.26
CA SER A 79 6.15 9.22 -1.60
C SER A 79 4.78 9.76 -1.99
N LYS A 80 3.70 9.02 -1.71
CA LYS A 80 2.31 9.45 -1.93
C LYS A 80 1.99 10.70 -1.13
N TRP A 81 2.36 10.71 0.16
CA TRP A 81 2.16 11.87 1.03
C TRP A 81 2.90 13.11 0.52
N ILE A 82 4.15 12.97 0.06
CA ILE A 82 4.91 14.08 -0.55
C ILE A 82 4.26 14.56 -1.85
N GLN A 83 3.76 13.65 -2.69
CA GLN A 83 3.12 14.00 -3.96
C GLN A 83 1.78 14.74 -3.77
N GLU A 84 1.03 14.41 -2.72
CA GLU A 84 -0.25 15.06 -2.39
C GLU A 84 -0.08 16.42 -1.69
N MET A 85 1.12 16.72 -1.17
CA MET A 85 1.40 18.04 -0.62
C MET A 85 1.47 19.11 -1.71
N ALA A 86 0.93 20.29 -1.41
CA ALA A 86 1.04 21.45 -2.31
C ALA A 86 2.53 21.76 -2.61
N PRO A 87 2.86 22.24 -3.83
CA PRO A 87 4.24 22.53 -4.25
C PRO A 87 5.13 23.29 -3.24
N PRO A 88 4.64 24.31 -2.48
CA PRO A 88 5.49 25.01 -1.50
C PRO A 88 5.93 24.14 -0.33
N LEU A 89 5.14 23.13 0.07
CA LEU A 89 5.48 22.22 1.18
C LEU A 89 6.56 21.20 0.76
N GLN A 90 6.55 20.76 -0.49
CA GLN A 90 7.56 19.85 -1.04
C GLN A 90 8.95 20.50 -1.03
N ALA A 91 9.03 21.78 -1.42
CA ALA A 91 10.27 22.55 -1.40
C ALA A 91 10.82 22.72 0.03
N LEU A 92 9.94 22.97 1.02
CA LEU A 92 10.32 23.09 2.42
C LEU A 92 10.91 21.78 2.98
N LEU A 93 10.36 20.62 2.63
CA LEU A 93 10.92 19.32 3.05
C LEU A 93 12.32 19.08 2.47
N GLY A 94 12.55 19.44 1.20
CA GLY A 94 13.89 19.40 0.59
C GLY A 94 14.89 20.26 1.36
N ILE A 95 14.48 21.46 1.78
CA ILE A 95 15.32 22.38 2.58
C ILE A 95 15.60 21.79 3.96
N ILE A 96 14.64 21.16 4.62
CA ILE A 96 14.81 20.54 5.95
C ILE A 96 15.84 19.40 5.89
N VAL A 97 15.82 18.56 4.86
CA VAL A 97 16.79 17.46 4.70
C VAL A 97 18.21 18.00 4.50
N ILE A 98 18.36 19.07 3.69
CA ILE A 98 19.66 19.72 3.44
C ILE A 98 20.20 20.36 4.73
N LEU A 99 19.36 21.11 5.46
CA LEU A 99 19.76 21.77 6.70
C LEU A 99 20.04 20.77 7.83
N GLY A 100 19.22 19.72 7.97
CA GLY A 100 19.42 18.66 8.96
C GLY A 100 20.69 17.85 8.72
N GLY A 101 20.96 17.48 7.47
CA GLY A 101 22.20 16.83 7.06
C GLY A 101 23.43 17.69 7.33
N TRP A 102 23.36 18.99 7.05
CA TRP A 102 24.46 19.92 7.30
C TRP A 102 24.69 20.14 8.81
N ALA A 103 23.64 20.25 9.61
CA ALA A 103 23.74 20.35 11.06
C ALA A 103 24.39 19.11 11.69
N LEU A 104 23.99 17.91 11.27
CA LEU A 104 24.61 16.65 11.69
C LEU A 104 26.07 16.55 11.24
N PHE A 105 26.38 16.97 10.02
CA PHE A 105 27.75 17.01 9.51
C PHE A 105 28.64 17.96 10.33
N LEU A 106 28.15 19.15 10.66
CA LEU A 106 28.89 20.12 11.49
C LEU A 106 29.07 19.61 12.93
N PHE A 107 28.05 18.97 13.49
CA PHE A 107 28.10 18.39 14.83
C PHE A 107 29.09 17.23 14.94
N THR A 108 29.07 16.31 13.97
CA THR A 108 30.04 15.20 13.91
C THR A 108 31.46 15.69 13.65
N ARG A 109 31.63 16.73 12.82
CA ARG A 109 32.94 17.37 12.58
C ARG A 109 33.49 18.04 13.85
N ARG A 110 32.65 18.72 14.64
CA ARG A 110 33.05 19.30 15.94
C ARG A 110 33.46 18.22 16.94
N ARG A 111 32.69 17.12 17.03
CA ARG A 111 33.04 15.98 17.91
C ARG A 111 34.35 15.30 17.53
N ARG A 112 34.69 15.20 16.24
CA ARG A 112 35.99 14.64 15.82
C ARG A 112 37.16 15.54 16.24
N ARG A 113 37.02 16.87 16.17
CA ARG A 113 38.08 17.81 16.59
C ARG A 113 38.34 17.82 18.10
N ALA A 114 37.31 17.64 18.93
CA ALA A 114 37.47 17.58 20.38
C ALA A 114 38.29 16.37 20.87
N LYS A 115 38.37 15.29 20.09
CA LYS A 115 39.17 14.09 20.42
C LYS A 115 40.66 14.26 20.14
N HIS A 116 41.07 15.25 19.34
CA HIS A 116 42.48 15.50 19.03
C HIS A 116 43.17 16.46 20.02
N THR A 117 42.43 17.29 20.74
CA THR A 117 42.98 18.15 21.81
C THR A 117 43.12 17.43 23.15
N ALA A 118 42.34 16.38 23.41
CA ALA A 118 42.43 15.59 24.65
C ALA A 118 43.69 14.71 24.74
N LYS A 119 44.39 14.46 23.63
CA LYS A 119 45.62 13.64 23.60
C LYS A 119 46.91 14.45 23.77
N ALA A 120 46.83 15.77 23.94
CA ALA A 120 47.97 16.67 23.98
C ALA A 120 48.23 17.29 25.37
N ARG A 121 47.91 16.58 26.45
CA ARG A 121 48.35 16.94 27.80
C ARG A 121 49.26 15.82 28.33
N PRO A 122 50.60 15.95 28.24
CA PRO A 122 51.49 15.12 29.02
C PRO A 122 51.40 15.58 30.48
N GLU A 123 51.10 14.65 31.37
CA GLU A 123 51.25 14.86 32.81
C GLU A 123 52.74 14.95 33.11
N HIS A 124 53.13 16.07 33.74
CA HIS A 124 54.42 16.27 34.39
C HIS A 124 54.19 16.33 35.89
#